data_AF-A0A4P5S681-F1
#
_entry.id   AF-A0A4P5S681-F1
#
_cell.length_a   1.000
_cell.length_b   1.000
_cell.length_c   1.000
_cell.angle_alpha   90.00
_cell.angle_beta   90.00
_cell.angle_gamma   90.00
#
_symmetry.space_group_name_H-M   'P 1'
#
loop_
_entity.id
_entity.type
_entity.pdbx_description
1 polymer ?
#
loop_
_entity_poly.entity_id
_entity_poly.type
_entity_poly.pdbx_seq_one_letter_code
_entity_poly.pdbx_strand_id
1 'polypeptide(L)'
;MDDARIREGQSPIPDPKPESCPVANIKSQIKRNRTNEKARERNKAVKSSVKTAVRKFREAADAGKTAEAKSLARDAGKALDKAASKGVIHANQAANRKSSIAKRADAL
;
A
#
# COMPACT_ATOMS: atom_id res chain seq x y z
N MET A 1 67.35 0.26 -6.93
CA MET A 1 68.48 0.92 -6.27
C MET A 1 68.28 2.40 -6.56
N ASP A 2 67.48 3.16 -5.80
CA ASP A 2 67.18 3.14 -4.36
C ASP A 2 65.73 3.61 -4.15
N ASP A 3 64.85 2.82 -3.53
CA ASP A 3 64.65 2.64 -2.08
C ASP A 3 64.12 3.88 -1.32
N ALA A 4 62.87 3.70 -0.88
CA ALA A 4 62.24 4.19 0.36
C ALA A 4 62.28 5.70 0.70
N ARG A 5 61.16 6.38 0.42
CA ARG A 5 60.60 7.37 1.36
C ARG A 5 59.15 7.07 1.67
N ILE A 6 58.99 6.43 2.81
CA ILE A 6 57.79 6.37 3.62
C ILE A 6 57.33 7.81 3.92
N ARG A 7 56.14 8.19 3.44
CA ARG A 7 55.24 9.11 4.18
C ARG A 7 54.04 8.28 4.61
N GLU A 8 54.26 7.55 5.70
CA GLU A 8 53.20 7.14 6.61
C GLU A 8 52.30 8.34 6.93
N GLY A 9 50.99 8.10 7.01
CA GLY A 9 50.10 9.01 7.72
C GLY A 9 48.86 9.51 7.00
N GLN A 10 48.42 8.90 5.91
CA GLN A 10 47.00 8.98 5.54
C GLN A 10 46.39 7.59 5.64
N SER A 11 46.07 7.22 6.88
CA SER A 11 45.16 6.12 7.15
C SER A 11 43.96 6.25 6.22
N PRO A 12 43.47 5.15 5.62
CA PRO A 12 42.24 5.20 4.85
C PRO A 12 41.18 5.80 5.75
N ILE A 13 40.55 6.88 5.27
CA ILE A 13 39.39 7.47 5.95
C ILE A 13 38.49 6.28 6.26
N PRO A 14 38.17 5.99 7.54
CA PRO A 14 37.26 4.91 7.83
C PRO A 14 36.00 5.23 7.06
N ASP A 15 35.53 4.28 6.23
CA ASP A 15 34.24 4.39 5.56
C ASP A 15 33.28 5.04 6.54
N PRO A 16 32.57 6.13 6.18
CA PRO A 16 31.58 6.68 7.09
C PRO A 16 30.73 5.49 7.43
N LYS A 17 30.80 5.05 8.71
CA LYS A 17 29.95 3.98 9.20
C LYS A 17 28.56 4.38 8.73
N PRO A 18 27.65 3.45 8.40
CA PRO A 18 26.26 3.81 8.28
C PRO A 18 25.81 4.24 9.69
N GLU A 19 26.24 5.41 10.12
CA GLU A 19 25.77 6.15 11.26
C GLU A 19 24.36 6.46 10.85
N SER A 20 23.47 5.53 11.21
CA SER A 20 22.15 5.80 11.72
C SER A 20 21.58 7.01 11.00
N CYS A 21 20.95 6.82 9.83
CA CYS A 21 19.98 7.82 9.38
C CYS A 21 19.08 8.07 10.59
N PRO A 22 19.17 9.22 11.30
CA PRO A 22 18.55 9.36 12.60
C PRO A 22 17.11 9.80 12.36
N VAL A 23 16.37 9.00 11.60
CA VAL A 23 14.99 9.25 11.25
C VAL A 23 14.14 8.87 12.48
N ALA A 24 14.03 9.86 13.38
CA ALA A 24 13.35 9.90 14.69
C ALA A 24 14.27 9.81 15.92
N ASN A 25 14.91 10.93 16.28
CA ASN A 25 15.63 11.08 17.55
C ASN A 25 14.68 11.28 18.76
N ILE A 26 13.45 11.77 18.50
CA ILE A 26 12.44 12.01 19.55
C ILE A 26 11.68 10.71 19.86
N LYS A 27 11.60 10.33 21.15
CA LYS A 27 10.89 9.11 21.63
C LYS A 27 9.47 8.99 21.08
N SER A 28 8.75 10.12 20.97
CA SER A 28 7.39 10.17 20.41
C SER A 28 7.38 9.74 18.94
N GLN A 29 8.38 10.12 18.15
CA GLN A 29 8.46 9.75 16.73
C GLN A 29 8.86 8.30 16.50
N ILE A 30 9.76 7.75 17.32
CA ILE A 30 10.06 6.31 17.26
C ILE A 30 8.77 5.50 17.48
N LYS A 31 7.93 5.91 18.44
CA LYS A 31 6.62 5.29 18.70
C LYS A 31 5.67 5.46 17.51
N ARG A 32 5.59 6.66 16.91
CA ARG A 32 4.75 6.92 15.74
C ARG A 32 5.15 6.08 14.54
N ASN A 33 6.45 5.96 14.23
CA ASN A 33 6.96 5.13 13.15
C ASN A 33 6.52 3.66 13.31
N ARG A 34 6.66 3.09 14.51
CA ARG A 34 6.22 1.72 14.82
C ARG A 34 4.71 1.53 14.64
N THR A 35 3.89 2.48 15.09
CA THR A 35 2.43 2.40 14.96
C THR A 35 1.99 2.60 13.51
N ASN A 36 2.61 3.53 12.81
CA ASN A 36 2.32 3.84 11.41
C ASN A 36 2.63 2.63 10.52
N GLU A 37 3.75 1.94 10.76
CA GLU A 37 4.10 0.75 9.99
C GLU A 37 3.06 -0.36 10.14
N LYS A 38 2.65 -0.65 11.39
CA LYS A 38 1.57 -1.63 11.65
C LYS A 38 0.26 -1.24 10.98
N ALA A 39 -0.10 0.04 10.98
CA ALA A 39 -1.30 0.53 10.30
C ALA A 39 -1.15 0.44 8.77
N ARG A 40 0.04 0.74 8.24
CA ARG A 40 0.37 0.67 6.82
C ARG A 40 0.19 -0.74 6.27
N GLU A 41 0.72 -1.75 6.96
CA GLU A 41 0.59 -3.16 6.55
C GLU A 41 -0.87 -3.62 6.49
N ARG A 42 -1.66 -3.32 7.54
CA ARG A 42 -3.10 -3.64 7.58
C ARG A 42 -3.86 -2.95 6.44
N ASN A 43 -3.59 -1.66 6.23
CA ASN A 43 -4.23 -0.87 5.18
C ASN A 43 -3.82 -1.36 3.79
N LYS A 44 -2.57 -1.79 3.60
CA LYS A 44 -2.08 -2.39 2.35
C LYS A 44 -2.86 -3.66 2.03
N ALA A 45 -3.02 -4.56 2.99
CA ALA A 45 -3.79 -5.79 2.82
C ALA A 45 -5.25 -5.50 2.43
N VAL A 46 -5.94 -4.62 3.16
CA VAL A 46 -7.34 -4.25 2.86
C VAL A 46 -7.48 -3.55 1.51
N LYS A 47 -6.59 -2.62 1.16
CA LYS A 47 -6.62 -1.95 -0.16
C LYS A 47 -6.41 -2.95 -1.30
N SER A 48 -5.50 -3.92 -1.12
CA SER A 48 -5.22 -4.94 -2.14
C SER A 48 -6.40 -5.88 -2.38
N SER A 49 -7.10 -6.29 -1.32
CA SER A 49 -8.27 -7.17 -1.44
C SER A 49 -9.43 -6.45 -2.15
N VAL A 50 -9.71 -5.20 -1.77
CA VAL A 50 -10.73 -4.36 -2.44
C VAL A 50 -10.38 -4.16 -3.92
N LYS A 51 -9.12 -3.83 -4.25
CA LYS A 51 -8.68 -3.67 -5.65
C LYS A 51 -8.91 -4.95 -6.45
N THR A 52 -8.63 -6.10 -5.84
CA THR A 52 -8.81 -7.41 -6.48
C THR A 52 -10.28 -7.73 -6.71
N ALA A 53 -11.17 -7.47 -5.74
CA ALA A 53 -12.61 -7.69 -5.90
C ALA A 53 -13.19 -6.82 -7.04
N VAL A 54 -12.81 -5.55 -7.10
CA VAL A 54 -13.23 -4.63 -8.18
C VAL A 54 -12.68 -5.09 -9.54
N ARG A 55 -11.44 -5.59 -9.60
CA ARG A 55 -10.85 -6.11 -10.84
C ARG A 55 -11.62 -7.33 -11.36
N LYS A 56 -11.92 -8.30 -10.49
CA LYS A 56 -12.70 -9.50 -10.87
C LYS A 56 -14.07 -9.14 -11.46
N PHE A 57 -14.76 -8.17 -10.85
CA PHE A 57 -16.03 -7.65 -11.39
C PHE A 57 -15.83 -7.07 -12.80
N ARG A 58 -14.81 -6.24 -13.01
CA ARG A 58 -14.53 -5.64 -14.33
C ARG A 58 -14.23 -6.71 -15.39
N GLU A 59 -13.39 -7.68 -15.07
CA GLU A 59 -13.07 -8.78 -15.98
C GLU A 59 -14.30 -9.61 -16.35
N ALA A 60 -15.18 -9.92 -15.39
CA ALA A 60 -16.42 -10.65 -15.66
C ALA A 60 -17.43 -9.83 -16.48
N ALA A 61 -17.50 -8.52 -16.23
CA ALA A 61 -18.30 -7.57 -17.00
C ALA A 61 -17.82 -7.49 -18.47
N ASP A 62 -16.51 -7.39 -18.68
CA ASP A 62 -15.91 -7.29 -20.01
C ASP A 62 -16.05 -8.61 -20.79
N ALA A 63 -16.07 -9.74 -20.09
CA ALA A 63 -16.32 -11.06 -20.67
C ALA A 63 -17.81 -11.36 -20.96
N GLY A 64 -18.74 -10.44 -20.67
CA GLY A 64 -20.18 -10.61 -20.95
C GLY A 64 -20.89 -11.64 -20.06
N LYS A 65 -20.29 -12.05 -18.93
CA LYS A 65 -20.86 -13.06 -18.03
C LYS A 65 -21.81 -12.42 -17.02
N THR A 66 -23.04 -12.12 -17.44
CA THR A 66 -24.03 -11.34 -16.67
C THR A 66 -24.31 -11.88 -15.26
N ALA A 67 -24.51 -13.19 -15.10
CA ALA A 67 -24.80 -13.80 -13.80
C ALA A 67 -23.61 -13.72 -12.83
N GLU A 68 -22.40 -14.06 -13.31
CA GLU A 68 -21.17 -13.99 -12.51
C GLU A 68 -20.82 -12.54 -12.16
N ALA A 69 -20.98 -11.61 -13.10
CA ALA A 69 -20.74 -10.19 -12.89
C ALA A 69 -21.65 -9.61 -11.80
N LYS A 70 -22.93 -9.98 -11.77
CA LYS A 70 -23.88 -9.53 -10.72
C LYS A 70 -23.51 -10.07 -9.34
N SER A 71 -23.04 -11.31 -9.25
CA SER A 71 -22.53 -11.88 -7.99
C SER A 71 -21.28 -11.13 -7.51
N LEU A 72 -20.29 -10.95 -8.38
CA LEU A 72 -19.04 -10.25 -8.09
C LEU A 72 -19.26 -8.77 -7.76
N ALA A 73 -20.27 -8.13 -8.34
CA ALA A 73 -20.66 -6.75 -8.00
C ALA A 73 -21.11 -6.64 -6.54
N ARG A 74 -21.92 -7.60 -6.06
CA ARG A 74 -22.38 -7.64 -4.66
C ARG A 74 -21.21 -7.86 -3.71
N ASP A 75 -20.29 -8.76 -4.05
CA ASP A 75 -19.11 -9.03 -3.23
C ASP A 75 -18.14 -7.84 -3.19
N ALA A 76 -17.93 -7.17 -4.33
CA ALA A 76 -17.14 -5.95 -4.40
C ALA A 76 -17.78 -4.82 -3.56
N GLY A 77 -19.11 -4.69 -3.59
CA GLY A 77 -19.85 -3.75 -2.75
C GLY A 77 -19.64 -4.00 -1.26
N LYS A 78 -19.81 -5.25 -0.81
CA LYS A 78 -19.56 -5.66 0.59
C LYS A 78 -18.11 -5.38 1.03
N ALA A 79 -17.14 -5.64 0.15
CA ALA A 79 -15.73 -5.38 0.44
C ALA A 79 -15.43 -3.89 0.59
N LEU A 80 -16.03 -3.03 -0.25
CA LEU A 80 -15.92 -1.58 -0.16
C LEU A 80 -16.50 -1.05 1.15
N ASP A 81 -17.69 -1.51 1.54
CA ASP A 81 -18.33 -1.06 2.77
C ASP A 81 -17.55 -1.50 4.01
N LYS A 82 -17.05 -2.73 4.04
CA LYS A 82 -16.18 -3.21 5.12
C LYS A 82 -14.88 -2.41 5.21
N ALA A 83 -14.31 -1.98 4.09
CA ALA A 83 -13.11 -1.15 4.08
C ALA A 83 -13.38 0.28 4.57
N ALA A 84 -14.58 0.82 4.31
CA ALA A 84 -15.02 2.11 4.83
C ALA A 84 -15.26 2.06 6.35
N SER A 85 -15.95 1.03 6.85
CA SER A 85 -16.17 0.84 8.30
C SER A 85 -14.87 0.67 9.08
N LYS A 86 -13.84 0.08 8.46
CA LYS A 86 -12.49 -0.05 9.04
C LYS A 86 -11.64 1.24 8.94
N GLY A 87 -12.16 2.30 8.32
CA GLY A 87 -11.46 3.57 8.13
C GLY A 87 -10.30 3.52 7.13
N VAL A 88 -10.21 2.47 6.30
CA VAL A 88 -9.11 2.32 5.32
C VAL A 88 -9.35 3.17 4.07
N ILE A 89 -10.62 3.33 3.69
CA ILE A 89 -11.08 4.22 2.62
C ILE A 89 -12.16 5.16 3.18
N HIS A 90 -12.24 6.37 2.64
CA HIS A 90 -13.27 7.33 3.04
C HIS A 90 -14.66 6.87 2.57
N ALA A 91 -15.70 7.21 3.32
CA ALA A 91 -17.09 6.85 3.00
C ALA A 91 -17.50 7.30 1.58
N ASN A 92 -17.17 8.54 1.21
CA ASN A 92 -17.44 9.06 -0.14
C ASN A 92 -16.66 8.30 -1.22
N GLN A 93 -15.44 7.84 -0.93
CA GLN A 93 -14.68 7.02 -1.89
C GLN A 93 -15.35 5.65 -2.09
N ALA A 94 -15.87 5.05 -1.02
CA ALA A 94 -16.64 3.82 -1.11
C ALA A 94 -17.95 4.04 -1.89
N ALA A 95 -18.70 5.12 -1.60
CA ALA A 95 -19.94 5.47 -2.28
C ALA A 95 -19.75 5.69 -3.79
N ASN A 96 -18.73 6.47 -4.19
CA ASN A 96 -18.42 6.73 -5.59
C ASN A 96 -18.07 5.43 -6.34
N ARG A 97 -17.29 4.54 -5.72
CA ARG A 97 -16.92 3.24 -6.31
C ARG A 97 -18.11 2.30 -6.42
N LYS A 98 -18.99 2.26 -5.39
CA LYS A 98 -20.24 1.50 -5.44
C LYS A 98 -21.15 1.98 -6.55
N SER A 99 -21.32 3.30 -6.68
CA SER A 99 -22.12 3.89 -7.77
C SER A 99 -21.57 3.52 -9.14
N SER A 100 -20.25 3.56 -9.34
CA SER A 100 -19.62 3.16 -10.61
C SER A 100 -19.82 1.67 -10.92
N ILE A 101 -19.75 0.79 -9.92
CA ILE A 101 -20.02 -0.65 -10.09
C ILE A 101 -21.49 -0.87 -10.46
N ALA A 102 -22.42 -0.24 -9.74
CA ALA A 102 -23.86 -0.36 -9.99
C ALA A 102 -24.21 0.08 -11.41
N LYS A 103 -23.79 1.27 -11.83
CA LYS A 103 -24.02 1.79 -13.19
C LYS A 103 -23.53 0.83 -14.28
N ARG A 104 -22.38 0.20 -14.07
CA ARG A 104 -21.84 -0.77 -15.03
C ARG A 104 -22.57 -2.10 -14.98
N ALA A 105 -23.03 -2.54 -13.81
CA ALA A 105 -23.81 -3.76 -13.66
C ALA A 105 -25.23 -3.62 -14.23
N ASP A 106 -25.81 -2.41 -14.20
CA ASP A 106 -27.12 -2.11 -14.80
C ASP A 106 -27.05 -2.01 -16.33
N ALA A 107 -25.88 -1.67 -16.86
CA ALA A 107 -25.62 -1.60 -18.31
C ALA A 107 -25.26 -2.95 -18.96
N LEU A 108 -25.15 -4.03 -18.18
CA LEU A 108 -24.87 -5.41 -18.61
C LEU A 108 -26.13 -6.28 -18.60
#